data_AF-A0A1E1LNB9-F1
#
_entry.id   AF-A0A1E1LNB9-F1
#
_cell.length_a   1.000
_cell.length_b   1.000
_cell.length_c   1.000
_cell.angle_alpha   90.00
_cell.angle_beta   90.00
_cell.angle_gamma   90.00
#
_symmetry.space_group_name_H-M   'P 1'
#
loop_
_entity.id
_entity.type
_entity.pdbx_description
1 polymer ?
#
loop_
_entity_poly.entity_id
_entity_poly.type
_entity_poly.pdbx_seq_one_letter_code
_entity_poly.pdbx_strand_id
1 'polypeptide(L)'
;MAKHKRKNYYAVVEGRIATAICASWGITNALVSGYSNNKQRGFSTYKEAASYLQERGHLNYRFFRGSTEGERAPRKGEPLWYAVANGGQVGVYEYYQGGAEREVTRHTHSCHKVFKSREEAEDFIEEYRFTADLVDRVFVDEDIGSILGTMLGQLGIDQDDIDCH
;
A
#
# COMPACT_ATOMS: atom_id res chain seq x y z
N MET A 1 -10.87 -11.50 -28.69
CA MET A 1 -11.04 -11.05 -27.29
C MET A 1 -9.67 -10.67 -26.74
N ALA A 2 -9.44 -9.40 -26.43
CA ALA A 2 -8.16 -8.98 -25.85
C ALA A 2 -7.98 -9.68 -24.50
N LYS A 3 -6.96 -10.54 -24.39
CA LYS A 3 -6.55 -11.11 -23.10
C LYS A 3 -6.06 -9.95 -22.26
N HIS A 4 -6.87 -9.45 -21.32
CA HIS A 4 -6.39 -8.50 -20.33
C HIS A 4 -5.20 -9.13 -19.60
N LYS A 5 -4.01 -8.55 -19.77
CA LYS A 5 -2.81 -8.97 -19.06
C LYS A 5 -3.06 -8.75 -17.56
N ARG A 6 -2.86 -9.80 -16.78
CA ARG A 6 -3.04 -9.79 -15.32
C ARG A 6 -2.01 -8.86 -14.69
N LYS A 7 -2.40 -8.16 -13.64
CA LYS A 7 -1.55 -7.24 -12.89
C LYS A 7 -1.21 -7.92 -11.56
N ASN A 8 0.02 -8.38 -11.44
CA ASN A 8 0.52 -9.06 -10.23
C ASN A 8 1.48 -8.17 -9.44
N TYR A 9 1.97 -7.10 -10.06
CA TYR A 9 2.92 -6.18 -9.46
C TYR A 9 2.38 -4.77 -9.55
N TYR A 10 2.48 -3.98 -8.49
CA TYR A 10 2.01 -2.61 -8.43
C TYR A 10 3.17 -1.70 -8.10
N ALA A 11 3.50 -0.79 -9.00
CA ALA A 11 4.46 0.26 -8.73
C ALA A 11 3.72 1.45 -8.09
N VAL A 12 4.10 1.80 -6.87
CA VAL A 12 3.63 2.97 -6.13
C VAL A 12 4.71 4.04 -6.25
N VAL A 13 4.40 5.10 -6.99
CA VAL A 13 5.27 6.25 -7.22
C VAL A 13 5.09 7.28 -6.10
N GLU A 14 3.83 7.59 -5.79
CA GLU A 14 3.42 8.48 -4.71
C GLU A 14 2.37 7.78 -3.85
N GLY A 15 2.56 7.81 -2.55
CA GLY A 15 1.71 7.18 -1.54
C GLY A 15 2.11 7.67 -0.15
N ARG A 16 1.71 6.93 0.88
CA ARG A 16 2.04 7.22 2.28
C ARG A 16 3.51 6.97 2.64
N ILE A 17 4.24 6.25 1.79
CA ILE A 17 5.67 5.96 1.96
C ILE A 17 6.45 6.23 0.67
N ALA A 18 7.78 6.18 0.78
CA ALA A 18 8.69 6.22 -0.36
C ALA A 18 8.35 5.18 -1.44
N THR A 19 8.79 5.47 -2.66
CA THR A 19 8.49 4.69 -3.87
C THR A 19 8.69 3.19 -3.64
N ALA A 20 7.72 2.39 -4.09
CA ALA A 20 7.71 0.95 -3.83
C ALA A 20 7.13 0.12 -4.97
N ILE A 21 7.55 -1.14 -5.05
CA ILE A 21 6.92 -2.18 -5.86
C ILE A 21 6.29 -3.19 -4.91
N CYS A 22 5.00 -3.45 -5.09
CA CYS A 22 4.23 -4.40 -4.27
C CYS A 22 3.81 -5.59 -5.12
N ALA A 23 3.94 -6.81 -4.59
CA ALA A 23 3.44 -8.02 -5.24
C ALA A 23 1.97 -8.34 -4.92
N SER A 24 1.29 -7.47 -4.15
CA SER A 24 -0.08 -7.67 -3.70
C SER A 24 -0.85 -6.34 -3.62
N TRP A 25 -2.14 -6.41 -3.95
CA TRP A 25 -3.08 -5.31 -3.80
C TRP A 25 -3.31 -4.96 -2.34
N GLY A 26 -3.23 -5.93 -1.41
CA GLY A 26 -3.39 -5.67 0.02
C GLY A 26 -2.34 -4.67 0.51
N ILE A 27 -1.08 -4.98 0.25
CA ILE A 27 0.06 -4.08 0.50
C ILE A 27 -0.15 -2.75 -0.23
N THR A 28 -0.41 -2.79 -1.54
CA THR A 28 -0.54 -1.58 -2.36
C THR A 28 -1.59 -0.64 -1.80
N ASN A 29 -2.77 -1.17 -1.45
CA ASN A 29 -3.88 -0.40 -0.90
C ASN A 29 -3.48 0.22 0.44
N ALA A 30 -2.84 -0.52 1.35
CA ALA A 30 -2.33 0.03 2.61
C ALA A 30 -1.36 1.20 2.39
N LEU A 31 -0.55 1.17 1.33
CA LEU A 31 0.38 2.27 0.99
C LEU A 31 -0.28 3.50 0.38
N VAL A 32 -1.44 3.38 -0.27
CA VAL A 32 -2.07 4.48 -1.02
C VAL A 32 -3.39 4.97 -0.43
N SER A 33 -4.01 4.16 0.43
CA SER A 33 -5.27 4.44 1.10
C SER A 33 -5.18 5.76 1.89
N GLY A 34 -6.19 6.62 1.77
CA GLY A 34 -6.22 7.93 2.42
C GLY A 34 -5.26 8.99 1.82
N TYR A 35 -4.42 8.66 0.85
CA TYR A 35 -3.48 9.63 0.24
C TYR A 35 -4.06 10.23 -1.05
N SER A 36 -4.38 11.54 -1.04
CA SER A 36 -5.13 12.22 -2.10
C SER A 36 -4.42 12.28 -3.45
N ASN A 37 -3.09 12.28 -3.47
CA ASN A 37 -2.27 12.36 -4.68
C ASN A 37 -1.58 11.04 -5.02
N ASN A 38 -2.18 9.90 -4.65
CA ASN A 38 -1.52 8.62 -4.91
C ASN A 38 -1.33 8.36 -6.41
N LYS A 39 -0.14 7.87 -6.77
CA LYS A 39 0.20 7.47 -8.13
C LYS A 39 0.66 6.02 -8.09
N GLN A 40 -0.22 5.12 -8.50
CA GLN A 40 0.09 3.69 -8.61
C GLN A 40 -0.23 3.15 -10.01
N ARG A 41 0.53 2.14 -10.44
CA ARG A 41 0.30 1.44 -11.69
C ARG A 41 0.58 -0.05 -11.55
N GLY A 42 -0.37 -0.87 -11.98
CA GLY A 42 -0.23 -2.33 -12.01
C GLY A 42 0.37 -2.87 -13.31
N PHE A 43 1.22 -3.87 -13.19
CA PHE A 43 2.04 -4.53 -14.20
C PHE A 43 1.98 -6.05 -14.09
N SER A 44 2.29 -6.73 -15.18
CA SER A 44 2.25 -8.19 -15.23
C SER A 44 3.51 -8.84 -14.66
N THR A 45 4.65 -8.14 -14.75
CA THR A 45 5.94 -8.62 -14.28
C THR A 45 6.64 -7.59 -13.40
N TYR A 46 7.49 -8.07 -12.49
CA TYR A 46 8.36 -7.22 -11.69
C TYR A 46 9.26 -6.34 -12.57
N LYS A 47 9.80 -6.89 -13.66
CA LYS A 47 10.69 -6.16 -14.59
C LYS A 47 9.98 -4.95 -15.21
N GLU A 48 8.74 -5.11 -15.66
CA GLU A 48 7.94 -3.99 -16.17
C GLU A 48 7.70 -2.91 -15.10
N ALA A 49 7.38 -3.31 -13.87
CA ALA A 49 7.17 -2.38 -12.76
C ALA A 49 8.45 -1.62 -12.38
N ALA A 50 9.59 -2.32 -12.34
CA ALA A 50 10.89 -1.73 -12.04
C ALA A 50 11.34 -0.75 -13.12
N SER A 51 11.22 -1.12 -14.40
CA SER A 51 11.53 -0.21 -15.51
C SER A 51 10.67 1.05 -15.47
N TYR A 52 9.38 0.94 -15.14
CA TYR A 52 8.49 2.09 -15.02
C TYR A 52 8.93 3.08 -13.92
N LEU A 53 9.46 2.59 -12.79
CA LEU A 53 9.99 3.44 -11.73
C LEU A 53 11.32 4.08 -12.13
N GLN A 54 12.20 3.31 -12.77
CA GLN A 54 13.51 3.79 -13.24
C GLN A 54 13.36 4.88 -14.30
N GLU A 55 12.45 4.73 -15.27
CA GLU A 55 12.14 5.73 -16.30
C GLU A 55 11.67 7.07 -15.71
N ARG A 56 11.14 7.05 -14.49
CA ARG A 56 10.68 8.23 -13.76
C ARG A 56 11.71 8.78 -12.78
N GLY A 57 12.94 8.24 -12.78
CA GLY A 57 14.02 8.67 -11.90
C GLY A 57 13.99 8.05 -10.50
N HIS A 58 13.10 7.10 -10.24
CA HIS A 58 13.04 6.43 -8.93
C HIS A 58 13.93 5.18 -8.93
N LEU A 59 15.23 5.39 -8.70
CA LEU A 59 16.21 4.30 -8.61
C LEU A 59 16.19 3.58 -7.26
N ASN A 60 15.82 4.30 -6.19
CA ASN A 60 15.67 3.76 -4.84
C ASN A 60 14.19 3.46 -4.58
N TYR A 61 13.80 2.20 -4.71
CA TYR A 61 12.44 1.75 -4.38
C TYR A 61 12.48 0.56 -3.43
N ARG A 62 11.48 0.48 -2.53
CA ARG A 62 11.29 -0.69 -1.66
C ARG A 62 10.51 -1.77 -2.39
N PHE A 63 10.92 -3.02 -2.25
CA PHE A 63 10.14 -4.14 -2.78
C PHE A 63 9.41 -4.84 -1.63
N PHE A 64 8.08 -4.77 -1.66
CA PHE A 64 7.22 -5.50 -0.75
C PHE A 64 6.83 -6.83 -1.40
N ARG A 65 7.52 -7.88 -0.94
CA ARG A 65 7.17 -9.25 -1.27
C ARG A 65 5.92 -9.62 -0.47
N GLY A 66 4.76 -9.51 -1.11
CA GLY A 66 3.53 -10.11 -0.59
C GLY A 66 3.48 -11.60 -0.88
N SER A 67 2.48 -12.26 -0.30
CA SER A 67 1.98 -13.54 -0.79
C SER A 67 1.72 -13.36 -2.28
N THR A 68 2.42 -14.12 -3.12
CA THR A 68 2.22 -14.09 -4.57
C THR A 68 0.73 -14.25 -4.80
N GLU A 69 0.04 -13.18 -5.22
CA GLU A 69 -1.41 -13.16 -5.23
C GLU A 69 -1.91 -14.40 -5.96
N GLY A 70 -2.35 -15.36 -5.13
CA GLY A 70 -2.72 -16.70 -5.53
C GLY A 70 -3.74 -16.58 -6.64
N GLU A 71 -3.60 -17.45 -7.62
CA GLU A 71 -4.33 -17.39 -8.85
C GLU A 71 -5.84 -17.16 -8.66
N ARG A 72 -6.35 -16.16 -9.38
CA ARG A 72 -7.77 -15.97 -9.75
C ARG A 72 -8.70 -15.46 -8.65
N ALA A 73 -9.53 -14.47 -9.03
CA ALA A 73 -10.91 -14.43 -8.56
C ALA A 73 -11.57 -15.77 -8.96
N PRO A 74 -12.20 -16.50 -8.05
CA PRO A 74 -12.59 -17.89 -8.29
C PRO A 74 -13.56 -18.02 -9.48
N ARG A 75 -13.61 -19.21 -10.08
CA ARG A 75 -14.51 -19.43 -11.23
C ARG A 75 -15.96 -19.49 -10.75
N LYS A 76 -16.90 -19.14 -11.64
CA LYS A 76 -18.35 -19.21 -11.36
C LYS A 76 -18.72 -20.63 -10.91
N GLY A 77 -19.09 -20.79 -9.64
CA GLY A 77 -19.50 -22.08 -9.04
C GLY A 77 -18.56 -22.67 -7.98
N GLU A 78 -17.39 -22.06 -7.71
CA GLU A 78 -16.50 -22.45 -6.60
C GLU A 78 -16.87 -21.67 -5.33
N PRO A 79 -16.60 -22.21 -4.12
CA PRO A 79 -16.74 -21.44 -2.88
C PRO A 79 -15.85 -20.20 -2.92
N LEU A 80 -16.42 -19.06 -2.54
CA LEU A 80 -15.79 -17.74 -2.59
C LEU A 80 -15.54 -17.25 -1.17
N TRP A 81 -14.30 -16.96 -0.82
CA TRP A 81 -13.94 -16.34 0.45
C TRP A 81 -13.62 -14.87 0.23
N TYR A 82 -14.45 -13.99 0.77
CA TYR A 82 -14.31 -12.54 0.65
C TYR A 82 -13.54 -12.02 1.85
N ALA A 83 -12.28 -11.62 1.65
CA ALA A 83 -11.49 -10.94 2.65
C ALA A 83 -11.84 -9.44 2.64
N VAL A 84 -12.21 -8.90 3.79
CA VAL A 84 -12.29 -7.46 4.04
C VAL A 84 -11.15 -7.10 4.98
N ALA A 85 -10.10 -6.50 4.43
CA ALA A 85 -8.90 -6.09 5.16
C ALA A 85 -9.02 -4.67 5.73
N ASN A 86 -9.81 -3.81 5.09
CA ASN A 86 -10.19 -2.49 5.59
C ASN A 86 -11.65 -2.21 5.27
N GLY A 87 -12.44 -1.83 6.28
CA GLY A 87 -13.89 -1.68 6.18
C GLY A 87 -14.51 -1.46 7.56
N GLY A 88 -15.84 -1.46 7.64
CA GLY A 88 -16.56 -1.38 8.92
C GLY A 88 -16.17 -2.51 9.88
N GLN A 89 -16.32 -3.76 9.41
CA GLN A 89 -15.89 -4.97 10.11
C GLN A 89 -14.89 -5.77 9.25
N VAL A 90 -13.64 -5.82 9.71
CA VAL A 90 -12.56 -6.60 9.11
C VAL A 90 -12.78 -8.09 9.38
N GLY A 91 -12.61 -8.92 8.35
CA GLY A 91 -12.81 -10.37 8.47
C GLY A 91 -12.97 -11.08 7.12
N VAL A 92 -13.14 -12.40 7.19
CA VAL A 92 -13.42 -13.24 6.03
C VAL A 92 -14.90 -13.61 6.01
N TYR A 93 -15.53 -13.46 4.85
CA TYR A 93 -16.96 -13.71 4.63
C TYR A 93 -17.16 -14.75 3.52
N GLU A 94 -18.19 -15.57 3.64
CA GLU A 94 -18.58 -16.57 2.63
C GLU A 94 -19.43 -15.97 1.49
N TYR A 95 -20.03 -14.79 1.73
CA TYR A 95 -20.95 -14.13 0.81
C TYR A 95 -20.61 -12.65 0.67
N TYR A 96 -20.69 -12.14 -0.57
CA TYR A 96 -20.58 -10.71 -0.83
C TYR A 96 -21.86 -9.98 -0.39
N GLN A 97 -22.98 -10.31 -1.03
CA GLN A 97 -24.28 -9.71 -0.75
C GLN A 97 -24.79 -10.22 0.61
N GLY A 98 -25.09 -9.29 1.52
CA GLY A 98 -25.49 -9.61 2.90
C GLY A 98 -24.34 -9.94 3.85
N GLY A 99 -23.09 -9.98 3.37
CA GLY A 99 -21.87 -10.11 4.16
C GLY A 99 -20.93 -8.94 3.91
N ALA A 100 -19.87 -9.18 3.14
CA ALA A 100 -18.79 -8.20 2.90
C ALA A 100 -19.26 -6.86 2.30
N GLU A 101 -20.33 -6.85 1.50
CA GLU A 101 -20.82 -5.64 0.80
C GLU A 101 -21.08 -4.46 1.75
N ARG A 102 -21.70 -4.71 2.91
CA ARG A 102 -22.04 -3.65 3.86
C ARG A 102 -20.80 -3.01 4.47
N GLU A 103 -19.78 -3.82 4.71
CA GLU A 103 -18.53 -3.40 5.34
C GLU A 103 -17.63 -2.62 4.37
N VAL A 104 -17.78 -2.89 3.07
CA VAL A 104 -17.04 -2.26 1.98
C VAL A 104 -17.72 -0.97 1.52
N THR A 105 -19.00 -1.02 1.18
CA THR A 105 -19.71 0.09 0.50
C THR A 105 -19.87 1.33 1.35
N ARG A 106 -19.89 1.18 2.68
CA ARG A 106 -20.04 2.30 3.63
C ARG A 106 -18.70 2.88 4.08
N HIS A 107 -17.58 2.28 3.69
CA HIS A 107 -16.27 2.67 4.19
C HIS A 107 -15.39 3.23 3.08
N THR A 108 -15.03 4.51 3.20
CA THR A 108 -14.09 5.15 2.29
C THR A 108 -12.73 4.46 2.41
N HIS A 109 -12.10 4.15 1.26
CA HIS A 109 -10.85 3.39 1.20
C HIS A 109 -10.92 1.94 1.72
N SER A 110 -12.09 1.30 1.57
CA SER A 110 -12.22 -0.13 1.82
C SER A 110 -11.21 -0.94 1.01
N CYS A 111 -10.62 -1.95 1.63
CA CYS A 111 -9.73 -2.91 0.98
C CYS A 111 -10.36 -4.29 1.13
N HIS A 112 -10.77 -4.88 0.01
CA HIS A 112 -11.37 -6.20 -0.02
C HIS A 112 -10.97 -6.96 -1.27
N LYS A 113 -10.96 -8.29 -1.18
CA LYS A 113 -10.61 -9.18 -2.29
C LYS A 113 -11.25 -10.56 -2.08
N VAL A 114 -11.46 -11.29 -3.16
CA VAL A 114 -12.01 -12.64 -3.14
C VAL A 114 -10.92 -13.68 -3.42
N PHE A 115 -10.96 -14.77 -2.66
CA PHE A 115 -10.01 -15.88 -2.67
C PHE A 115 -10.73 -17.22 -2.78
N LYS A 116 -9.98 -18.28 -3.12
CA LYS A 116 -10.51 -19.64 -3.23
C LYS A 116 -10.44 -20.40 -1.92
N SER A 117 -9.48 -20.04 -1.08
CA SER A 117 -9.30 -20.61 0.26
C SER A 117 -9.49 -19.54 1.32
N ARG A 118 -9.94 -19.99 2.48
CA ARG A 118 -10.09 -19.13 3.65
C ARG A 118 -8.73 -18.68 4.17
N GLU A 119 -7.74 -19.57 4.15
CA GLU A 119 -6.37 -19.30 4.56
C GLU A 119 -5.76 -18.18 3.70
N GLU A 120 -5.93 -18.22 2.37
CA GLU A 120 -5.49 -17.13 1.47
C GLU A 120 -6.16 -15.78 1.81
N ALA A 121 -7.43 -15.82 2.22
CA ALA A 121 -8.18 -14.63 2.63
C ALA A 121 -7.70 -14.07 3.97
N GLU A 122 -7.35 -14.93 4.92
CA GLU A 122 -6.79 -14.55 6.22
C GLU A 122 -5.38 -13.96 6.05
N ASP A 123 -4.52 -14.60 5.25
CA ASP A 123 -3.18 -14.10 4.92
C ASP A 123 -3.23 -12.70 4.30
N PHE A 124 -4.20 -12.45 3.41
CA PHE A 124 -4.40 -11.12 2.81
C PHE A 124 -4.76 -10.04 3.84
N ILE A 125 -5.59 -10.37 4.83
CA ILE A 125 -5.95 -9.45 5.90
C ILE A 125 -4.72 -9.17 6.79
N GLU A 126 -3.97 -10.21 7.15
CA GLU A 126 -2.76 -10.05 7.96
C GLU A 126 -1.70 -9.21 7.24
N GLU A 127 -1.47 -9.48 5.95
CA GLU A 127 -0.54 -8.73 5.12
C GLU A 127 -0.91 -7.24 5.03
N TYR A 128 -2.21 -6.94 4.84
CA TYR A 128 -2.70 -5.56 4.87
C TYR A 128 -2.44 -4.92 6.23
N ARG A 129 -2.79 -5.60 7.33
CA ARG A 129 -2.63 -5.06 8.69
C ARG A 129 -1.17 -4.78 9.03
N PHE A 130 -0.28 -5.71 8.71
CA PHE A 130 1.16 -5.53 8.91
C PHE A 130 1.70 -4.34 8.10
N THR A 131 1.27 -4.22 6.84
CA THR A 131 1.70 -3.10 6.00
C THR A 131 1.14 -1.77 6.50
N ALA A 132 -0.13 -1.71 6.90
CA ALA A 132 -0.75 -0.51 7.44
C ALA A 132 -0.05 -0.03 8.72
N ASP A 133 0.24 -0.95 9.65
CA ASP A 133 0.99 -0.65 10.88
C ASP A 133 2.42 -0.19 10.58
N LEU A 134 3.10 -0.80 9.60
CA LEU A 134 4.42 -0.34 9.16
C LEU A 134 4.37 1.10 8.62
N VAL A 135 3.37 1.42 7.80
CA VAL A 135 3.18 2.77 7.25
C VAL A 135 2.92 3.78 8.36
N ASP A 136 2.05 3.44 9.32
CA ASP A 136 1.73 4.31 10.44
C ASP A 136 2.97 4.59 11.29
N ARG A 137 3.86 3.60 11.52
CA ARG A 137 5.12 3.79 12.25
C ARG A 137 6.13 4.66 11.51
N VAL A 138 6.31 4.45 10.19
CA VAL A 138 7.25 5.26 9.39
C VAL A 138 6.85 6.73 9.38
N PHE A 139 5.54 7.00 9.39
CA PHE A 139 5.03 8.38 9.46
C PHE A 139 5.40 9.08 10.78
N VAL A 140 5.57 8.34 11.88
CA VAL A 140 5.99 8.91 13.18
C VAL A 140 7.48 9.31 13.17
N ASP A 141 8.35 8.55 12.51
CA ASP A 141 9.79 8.83 12.45
C ASP A 141 10.14 10.02 11.55
N GLU A 142 9.44 10.20 10.42
CA GLU A 142 9.64 11.40 9.56
C GLU A 142 9.16 12.68 10.25
N ASP A 143 8.16 12.60 11.14
CA ASP A 143 7.70 13.73 11.94
C ASP A 143 8.73 14.10 13.02
N ILE A 144 9.44 13.12 13.63
CA ILE A 144 10.57 13.41 14.53
C ILE A 144 11.72 14.08 13.78
N GLY A 145 12.00 13.69 12.53
CA GLY A 145 12.99 14.36 11.68
C GLY A 145 12.63 15.83 11.40
N SER A 146 11.34 16.12 11.20
CA SER A 146 10.83 17.48 11.02
C SER A 146 10.87 18.30 12.33
N ILE A 147 10.53 17.67 13.47
CA ILE A 147 10.62 18.28 14.80
C ILE A 147 12.08 18.57 15.19
N LEU A 148 13.01 17.64 14.95
CA LEU A 148 14.44 17.84 15.19
C LEU A 148 15.05 18.88 14.23
N GLY A 149 14.64 18.91 12.96
CA GLY A 149 15.03 19.95 12.01
C GLY A 149 14.56 21.34 12.45
N THR A 150 13.36 21.43 13.02
CA THR A 150 12.81 22.67 13.59
C THR A 150 13.52 23.08 14.89
N MET A 151 13.89 22.12 15.75
CA MET A 151 14.66 22.39 16.97
C MET A 151 16.13 22.76 16.69
N LEU A 152 16.78 22.14 15.71
CA LEU A 152 18.14 22.51 15.29
C LEU A 152 18.19 23.83 14.51
N GLY A 153 17.10 24.23 13.86
CA GLY A 153 16.94 25.55 13.24
C GLY A 153 16.79 26.71 14.24
N GLN A 154 16.49 26.43 15.52
CA GLN A 154 16.39 27.45 16.59
C GLN A 154 17.71 27.65 17.35
N LEU A 155 18.76 26.87 17.07
CA LEU A 155 20.04 26.91 17.79
C LEU A 155 21.20 27.50 16.97
N GLY A 156 20.91 28.19 15.85
CA GLY A 156 21.94 28.70 14.96
C GLY A 156 21.67 30.10 14.41
N ILE A 157 21.67 31.13 15.27
CA ILE A 157 22.18 32.46 14.92
C ILE A 157 22.80 33.08 16.17
N ASP A 158 24.12 33.04 16.25
CA ASP A 158 24.96 34.14 16.76
C ASP A 158 26.39 33.81 16.34
N GLN A 159 26.70 34.14 15.09
CA GLN A 159 28.08 34.25 14.62
C GLN A 159 28.16 35.50 13.76
N ASP A 160 28.98 36.43 14.28
CA ASP A 160 29.60 37.58 13.64
C ASP A 160 28.80 38.88 13.54
N ASP A 161 29.07 39.78 14.48
CA ASP A 161 29.47 41.16 14.18
C ASP A 161 30.35 41.69 15.34
N ILE A 162 31.64 41.89 15.10
CA ILE A 162 32.29 43.22 15.22
C ILE A 162 33.75 43.14 14.73
N ASP A 163 34.00 44.04 13.78
CA ASP A 163 35.16 44.32 12.96
C ASP A 163 36.53 44.47 13.63
N CYS A 164 37.54 44.20 12.80
CA CYS A 164 38.90 44.73 12.89
C CYS A 164 38.93 46.28 12.82
N HIS A 165 39.46 46.93 13.86
CA HIS A 165 40.41 48.05 13.74
C HIS A 165 41.23 48.23 15.02
#